data_AF-A0A1V3TQB7-F1
#
_entry.id   AF-A0A1V3TQB7-F1
#
_cell.length_a   1.000
_cell.length_b   1.000
_cell.length_c   1.000
_cell.angle_alpha   90.00
_cell.angle_beta   90.00
_cell.angle_gamma   90.00
#
_symmetry.space_group_name_H-M   'P 1'
#
loop_
_entity.id
_entity.type
_entity.pdbx_description
1 polymer ?
#
loop_
_entity_poly.entity_id
_entity_poly.type
_entity_poly.pdbx_seq_one_letter_code
_entity_poly.pdbx_strand_id
1 'polypeptide(L)'
;MVRIDTKDESSAFILFESINNRGVPLTPMDLIKNSMINHITTKGAAETNVEWQKIVNNLADYDVQVRYLRHFYQAFRPIGLIFPADKGKEKITKNDLIQTYTDVIKNNAEQVLEELIKKSRIYHSLSYPENILNDNALFNYKDKLLDLKKLGIAPAYTLLLFLFEQYPDQEFTALLNYIEKWFMIRHLTDSPATNKLDEIFIRVTQTQHSEYNENTLIADLKKEMPTQERIKESLQSITLYEDNPALIRYILIYLEQQLRTTENRVDFWAEHKKGKPIWSVEHIYPQNPKENEWSDDCKDGLHSLGNLTLSAYNSNLSNRSFDKKAEVKDDNNNDIGLKSGNVKINDYLRDKDDWNIEYIRERGDELQESFLKILS
;
A
#
# COMPACT_ATOMS: atom_id res chain seq x y z
N MET A 1 -20.20 24.57 36.75
CA MET A 1 -20.59 24.51 35.32
C MET A 1 -19.63 25.41 34.56
N VAL A 2 -18.69 24.84 33.81
CA VAL A 2 -17.77 25.65 32.98
C VAL A 2 -18.46 25.82 31.63
N ARG A 3 -18.78 27.06 31.26
CA ARG A 3 -19.36 27.40 29.96
C ARG A 3 -18.24 27.93 29.09
N ILE A 4 -17.98 27.24 27.98
CA ILE A 4 -17.01 27.67 26.97
C ILE A 4 -17.82 27.94 25.70
N ASP A 5 -17.90 29.20 25.30
CA ASP A 5 -18.56 29.59 24.06
C ASP A 5 -17.53 29.53 22.92
N THR A 6 -17.77 28.70 21.90
CA THR A 6 -16.95 28.64 20.68
C THR A 6 -17.67 29.35 19.54
N LYS A 7 -16.89 29.86 18.57
CA LYS A 7 -17.42 30.66 17.46
C LYS A 7 -18.25 29.86 16.46
N ASP A 8 -17.99 28.55 16.36
CA ASP A 8 -18.61 27.65 15.40
C ASP A 8 -18.45 26.19 15.87
N GLU A 9 -19.17 25.26 15.22
CA GLU A 9 -19.16 23.82 15.55
C GLU A 9 -17.79 23.16 15.35
N SER A 10 -16.97 23.66 14.40
CA SER A 10 -15.61 23.12 14.18
C SER A 10 -14.67 23.51 15.32
N SER A 11 -14.76 24.75 15.79
CA SER A 11 -14.04 25.25 16.96
C SER A 11 -14.47 24.52 18.24
N ALA A 12 -15.76 24.22 18.39
CA ALA A 12 -16.25 23.34 19.47
C ALA A 12 -15.59 21.96 19.37
N PHE A 13 -15.62 21.32 18.20
CA PHE A 13 -15.07 19.99 18.01
C PHE A 13 -13.56 19.90 18.35
N ILE A 14 -12.73 20.82 17.84
CA ILE A 14 -11.28 20.84 18.13
C ILE A 14 -11.02 21.02 19.63
N LEU A 15 -11.80 21.88 20.27
CA LEU A 15 -11.70 22.13 21.70
C LEU A 15 -12.17 20.92 22.52
N PHE A 16 -13.20 20.20 22.06
CA PHE A 16 -13.64 18.94 22.65
C PHE A 16 -12.60 17.82 22.49
N GLU A 17 -11.99 17.61 21.31
CA GLU A 17 -10.90 16.62 21.13
C GLU A 17 -9.73 16.88 22.09
N SER A 18 -9.39 18.15 22.34
CA SER A 18 -8.27 18.49 23.24
C SER A 18 -8.60 18.34 24.74
N ILE A 19 -9.89 18.42 25.11
CA ILE A 19 -10.35 18.35 26.52
C ILE A 19 -10.81 16.93 26.91
N ASN A 20 -11.23 16.11 25.95
CA ASN A 20 -11.97 14.89 26.21
C ASN A 20 -11.05 13.68 26.43
N ASN A 21 -10.79 13.35 27.71
CA ASN A 21 -10.03 12.15 28.10
C ASN A 21 -10.93 11.05 28.70
N ARG A 22 -12.28 11.16 28.62
CA ARG A 22 -13.24 10.22 29.27
C ARG A 22 -14.60 9.98 28.57
N GLY A 23 -14.84 10.50 27.36
CA GLY A 23 -16.05 10.21 26.56
C GLY A 23 -15.72 10.09 25.07
N VAL A 24 -16.47 9.30 24.31
CA VAL A 24 -16.24 9.15 22.85
C VAL A 24 -16.55 10.49 22.15
N PRO A 25 -15.57 11.17 21.54
CA PRO A 25 -15.81 12.43 20.82
C PRO A 25 -16.65 12.19 19.56
N LEU A 26 -17.51 13.15 19.17
CA LEU A 26 -18.22 13.10 17.90
C LEU A 26 -17.22 13.19 16.75
N THR A 27 -17.18 12.21 15.86
CA THR A 27 -16.18 12.22 14.79
C THR A 27 -16.50 13.27 13.71
N PRO A 28 -15.53 13.65 12.83
CA PRO A 28 -15.84 14.44 11.64
C PRO A 28 -16.95 13.82 10.79
N MET A 29 -17.02 12.48 10.73
CA MET A 29 -18.11 11.77 10.06
C MET A 29 -19.46 12.01 10.73
N ASP A 30 -19.54 12.03 12.06
CA ASP A 30 -20.79 12.30 12.78
C ASP A 30 -21.28 13.73 12.58
N LEU A 31 -20.38 14.70 12.60
CA LEU A 31 -20.73 16.11 12.41
C LEU A 31 -21.18 16.39 10.96
N ILE A 32 -20.49 15.82 9.98
CA ILE A 32 -20.90 15.92 8.57
C ILE A 32 -22.26 15.23 8.37
N LYS A 33 -22.48 14.04 8.94
CA LYS A 33 -23.79 13.34 8.93
C LYS A 33 -24.90 14.19 9.53
N ASN A 34 -24.67 14.79 10.69
CA ASN A 34 -25.67 15.64 11.34
C ASN A 34 -26.00 16.87 10.46
N SER A 35 -24.98 17.47 9.84
CA SER A 35 -25.17 18.55 8.88
C SER A 35 -26.01 18.11 7.67
N MET A 36 -25.76 16.90 7.14
CA MET A 36 -26.56 16.31 6.06
C MET A 36 -28.03 16.14 6.46
N ILE A 37 -28.28 15.55 7.64
CA ILE A 37 -29.64 15.33 8.16
C ILE A 37 -30.39 16.67 8.30
N ASN A 38 -29.70 17.73 8.71
CA ASN A 38 -30.32 19.04 8.92
C ASN A 38 -30.64 19.78 7.61
N HIS A 39 -29.88 19.56 6.54
CA HIS A 39 -30.02 20.34 5.29
C HIS A 39 -30.74 19.58 4.16
N ILE A 40 -30.86 18.27 4.25
CA ILE A 40 -31.67 17.50 3.31
C ILE A 40 -33.14 17.55 3.75
N THR A 41 -33.97 18.23 2.95
CA THR A 41 -35.41 18.43 3.26
C THR A 41 -36.34 17.54 2.45
N THR A 42 -35.86 16.95 1.35
CA THR A 42 -36.67 16.08 0.46
C THR A 42 -36.94 14.71 1.04
N LYS A 43 -36.13 14.25 1.99
CA LYS A 43 -36.26 12.97 2.69
C LYS A 43 -36.13 13.14 4.20
N GLY A 44 -36.72 12.21 4.94
CA GLY A 44 -36.68 12.22 6.40
C GLY A 44 -35.28 11.91 6.95
N ALA A 45 -35.02 12.33 8.20
CA ALA A 45 -33.75 12.07 8.89
C ALA A 45 -33.32 10.59 8.89
N ALA A 46 -34.30 9.68 9.04
CA ALA A 46 -34.05 8.24 9.04
C ALA A 46 -33.53 7.75 7.68
N GLU A 47 -34.11 8.23 6.58
CA GLU A 47 -33.72 7.86 5.21
C GLU A 47 -32.35 8.45 4.86
N THR A 48 -32.10 9.72 5.21
CA THR A 48 -30.76 10.33 5.06
C THR A 48 -29.71 9.55 5.84
N ASN A 49 -30.02 9.09 7.04
CA ASN A 49 -29.10 8.26 7.82
C ASN A 49 -28.85 6.91 7.14
N VAL A 50 -29.86 6.25 6.57
CA VAL A 50 -29.67 5.00 5.81
C VAL A 50 -28.73 5.21 4.62
N GLU A 51 -28.90 6.29 3.87
CA GLU A 51 -27.99 6.65 2.77
C GLU A 51 -26.57 6.92 3.27
N TRP A 52 -26.41 7.67 4.37
CA TRP A 52 -25.10 7.93 4.98
C TRP A 52 -24.41 6.63 5.42
N GLN A 53 -25.14 5.66 5.96
CA GLN A 53 -24.58 4.36 6.35
C GLN A 53 -23.97 3.61 5.16
N LYS A 54 -24.35 3.89 3.91
CA LYS A 54 -23.67 3.31 2.74
C LYS A 54 -22.20 3.74 2.69
N ILE A 55 -21.88 4.99 3.02
CA ILE A 55 -20.50 5.49 3.09
C ILE A 55 -19.74 4.76 4.20
N VAL A 56 -20.34 4.64 5.39
CA VAL A 56 -19.74 3.98 6.56
C VAL A 56 -19.49 2.50 6.28
N ASN A 57 -20.44 1.80 5.65
CA ASN A 57 -20.30 0.38 5.31
C ASN A 57 -19.24 0.14 4.23
N ASN A 58 -19.09 1.06 3.28
CA ASN A 58 -18.01 1.01 2.30
C ASN A 58 -16.63 1.28 2.93
N LEU A 59 -16.58 2.01 4.04
CA LEU A 59 -15.35 2.51 4.65
C LEU A 59 -15.33 2.13 6.14
N ALA A 60 -15.11 0.85 6.45
CA ALA A 60 -15.23 0.32 7.81
C ALA A 60 -14.36 1.05 8.84
N ASP A 61 -13.08 1.29 8.51
CA ASP A 61 -12.13 1.90 9.43
C ASP A 61 -12.22 3.43 9.46
N TYR A 62 -12.18 4.01 10.67
CA TYR A 62 -12.22 5.46 10.87
C TYR A 62 -11.11 6.20 10.11
N ASP A 63 -9.88 5.67 10.11
CA ASP A 63 -8.76 6.27 9.39
C ASP A 63 -8.97 6.24 7.87
N VAL A 64 -9.66 5.22 7.36
CA VAL A 64 -10.04 5.13 5.94
C VAL A 64 -11.13 6.16 5.62
N GLN A 65 -12.12 6.36 6.50
CA GLN A 65 -13.16 7.39 6.35
C GLN A 65 -12.57 8.81 6.29
N VAL A 66 -11.71 9.16 7.24
CA VAL A 66 -11.05 10.48 7.29
C VAL A 66 -10.17 10.70 6.06
N ARG A 67 -9.40 9.68 5.66
CA ARG A 67 -8.55 9.74 4.46
C ARG A 67 -9.38 9.89 3.19
N TYR A 68 -10.48 9.15 3.07
CA TYR A 68 -11.42 9.25 1.96
C TYR A 68 -11.94 10.68 1.80
N LEU A 69 -12.44 11.32 2.86
CA LEU A 69 -12.96 12.68 2.77
C LEU A 69 -11.89 13.69 2.34
N ARG A 70 -10.63 13.51 2.78
CA ARG A 70 -9.50 14.33 2.32
C ARG A 70 -9.23 14.08 0.83
N HIS A 71 -9.06 12.82 0.44
CA HIS A 71 -8.75 12.42 -0.94
C HIS A 71 -9.86 12.84 -1.91
N PHE A 72 -11.13 12.69 -1.53
CA PHE A 72 -12.28 13.17 -2.30
C PHE A 72 -12.19 14.68 -2.55
N TYR A 73 -11.98 15.48 -1.51
CA TYR A 73 -11.84 16.93 -1.67
C TYR A 73 -10.69 17.28 -2.62
N GLN A 74 -9.50 16.71 -2.39
CA GLN A 74 -8.29 17.03 -3.16
C GLN A 74 -8.41 16.56 -4.63
N ALA A 75 -9.11 15.45 -4.87
CA ALA A 75 -9.36 14.93 -6.21
C ALA A 75 -10.39 15.75 -6.99
N PHE A 76 -11.49 16.20 -6.36
CA PHE A 76 -12.66 16.71 -7.09
C PHE A 76 -12.94 18.20 -6.91
N ARG A 77 -12.34 18.87 -5.92
CA ARG A 77 -12.46 20.33 -5.78
C ARG A 77 -11.94 21.09 -7.00
N PRO A 78 -10.80 20.73 -7.63
CA PRO A 78 -10.29 21.48 -8.77
C PRO A 78 -11.20 21.48 -10.01
N ILE A 79 -12.02 20.44 -10.20
CA ILE A 79 -13.02 20.38 -11.30
C ILE A 79 -14.38 20.97 -10.91
N GLY A 80 -14.50 21.50 -9.70
CA GLY A 80 -15.74 22.15 -9.26
C GLY A 80 -16.90 21.19 -8.98
N LEU A 81 -16.64 19.90 -8.70
CA LEU A 81 -17.70 18.87 -8.64
C LEU A 81 -18.84 19.24 -7.67
N ILE A 82 -18.47 19.51 -6.41
CA ILE A 82 -19.38 20.02 -5.35
C ILE A 82 -18.77 21.17 -4.55
N PHE A 83 -17.47 21.45 -4.77
CA PHE A 83 -16.73 22.51 -4.11
C PHE A 83 -16.44 23.62 -5.11
N PRO A 84 -16.32 24.89 -4.69
CA PRO A 84 -15.89 25.95 -5.60
C PRO A 84 -14.45 25.72 -6.10
N ALA A 85 -14.26 25.62 -7.41
CA ALA A 85 -12.97 25.37 -8.05
C ALA A 85 -11.95 26.51 -7.90
N ASP A 86 -12.38 27.70 -7.46
CA ASP A 86 -11.56 28.89 -7.27
C ASP A 86 -11.29 29.23 -5.80
N LYS A 87 -11.95 28.55 -4.84
CA LYS A 87 -11.80 28.81 -3.39
C LYS A 87 -11.34 27.58 -2.58
N GLY A 88 -10.77 27.83 -1.41
CA GLY A 88 -10.31 26.78 -0.50
C GLY A 88 -8.83 26.40 -0.68
N LYS A 89 -8.36 25.50 0.18
CA LYS A 89 -6.97 25.03 0.19
C LYS A 89 -6.76 23.98 -0.90
N GLU A 90 -5.54 23.84 -1.41
CA GLU A 90 -5.19 22.72 -2.29
C GLU A 90 -5.15 21.38 -1.54
N LYS A 91 -4.57 21.40 -0.34
CA LYS A 91 -4.46 20.25 0.57
C LYS A 91 -5.19 20.55 1.87
N ILE A 92 -6.05 19.63 2.29
CA ILE A 92 -6.77 19.72 3.56
C ILE A 92 -6.36 18.62 4.53
N THR A 93 -6.41 18.93 5.82
CA THR A 93 -6.11 18.02 6.93
C THR A 93 -7.39 17.55 7.61
N LYS A 94 -7.27 16.63 8.59
CA LYS A 94 -8.40 16.17 9.43
C LYS A 94 -9.17 17.36 10.04
N ASN A 95 -8.47 18.39 10.48
CA ASN A 95 -9.06 19.54 11.17
C ASN A 95 -9.88 20.45 10.23
N ASP A 96 -9.63 20.37 8.93
CA ASP A 96 -10.33 21.18 7.94
C ASP A 96 -11.66 20.53 7.50
N LEU A 97 -11.85 19.23 7.73
CA LEU A 97 -12.93 18.44 7.16
C LEU A 97 -14.33 18.98 7.50
N ILE A 98 -14.58 19.24 8.78
CA ILE A 98 -15.91 19.64 9.25
C ILE A 98 -16.34 20.94 8.57
N GLN A 99 -15.50 21.97 8.63
CA GLN A 99 -15.81 23.26 8.00
C GLN A 99 -15.96 23.10 6.47
N THR A 100 -15.01 22.41 5.83
CA THR A 100 -15.00 22.20 4.37
C THR A 100 -16.31 21.59 3.86
N TYR A 101 -16.79 20.53 4.51
CA TYR A 101 -18.00 19.83 4.08
C TYR A 101 -19.29 20.52 4.52
N THR A 102 -19.36 21.03 5.76
CA THR A 102 -20.57 21.73 6.24
C THR A 102 -20.89 22.98 5.43
N ASP A 103 -19.89 23.67 4.87
CA ASP A 103 -20.13 24.85 4.02
C ASP A 103 -20.78 24.52 2.69
N VAL A 104 -20.41 23.41 2.04
CA VAL A 104 -21.04 23.00 0.77
C VAL A 104 -22.39 22.32 0.99
N ILE A 105 -22.57 21.64 2.12
CA ILE A 105 -23.83 20.97 2.49
C ILE A 105 -24.98 21.98 2.61
N LYS A 106 -24.72 23.18 3.14
CA LYS A 106 -25.75 24.23 3.33
C LYS A 106 -26.58 24.51 2.08
N ASN A 107 -25.97 24.40 0.90
CA ASN A 107 -26.61 24.73 -0.37
C ASN A 107 -26.90 23.50 -1.24
N ASN A 108 -26.10 22.43 -1.13
CA ASN A 108 -26.13 21.29 -2.07
C ASN A 108 -26.11 19.91 -1.37
N ALA A 109 -26.72 19.77 -0.19
CA ALA A 109 -26.61 18.58 0.66
C ALA A 109 -26.89 17.25 -0.08
N GLU A 110 -27.90 17.19 -0.93
CA GLU A 110 -28.25 15.97 -1.69
C GLU A 110 -27.14 15.56 -2.66
N GLN A 111 -26.66 16.50 -3.47
CA GLN A 111 -25.58 16.24 -4.42
C GLN A 111 -24.30 15.84 -3.68
N VAL A 112 -23.97 16.52 -2.56
CA VAL A 112 -22.81 16.15 -1.73
C VAL A 112 -22.95 14.70 -1.25
N LEU A 113 -24.13 14.30 -0.76
CA LEU A 113 -24.36 12.95 -0.27
C LEU A 113 -24.28 11.90 -1.38
N GLU A 114 -24.90 12.17 -2.53
CA GLU A 114 -24.87 11.27 -3.70
C GLU A 114 -23.42 11.05 -4.19
N GLU A 115 -22.66 12.13 -4.35
CA GLU A 115 -21.27 12.07 -4.80
C GLU A 115 -20.38 11.34 -3.79
N LEU A 116 -20.55 11.61 -2.49
CA LEU A 116 -19.81 10.89 -1.45
C LEU A 116 -20.15 9.39 -1.43
N ILE A 117 -21.41 9.00 -1.65
CA ILE A 117 -21.79 7.59 -1.73
C ILE A 117 -21.16 6.93 -2.96
N LYS A 118 -21.29 7.55 -4.15
CA LYS A 118 -20.77 6.98 -5.40
C LYS A 118 -19.26 6.71 -5.30
N LYS A 119 -18.49 7.73 -4.91
CA LYS A 119 -17.02 7.65 -4.84
C LYS A 119 -16.52 6.76 -3.70
N SER A 120 -17.30 6.58 -2.63
CA SER A 120 -16.93 5.65 -1.55
C SER A 120 -16.86 4.19 -2.01
N ARG A 121 -17.59 3.81 -3.06
CA ARG A 121 -17.53 2.45 -3.65
C ARG A 121 -16.22 2.19 -4.39
N ILE A 122 -15.72 3.18 -5.13
CA ILE A 122 -14.40 3.11 -5.77
C ILE A 122 -13.33 3.04 -4.68
N TYR A 123 -13.44 3.91 -3.67
CA TYR A 123 -12.48 3.94 -2.56
C TYR A 123 -12.49 2.66 -1.71
N HIS A 124 -13.64 1.99 -1.57
CA HIS A 124 -13.75 0.66 -0.98
C HIS A 124 -12.90 -0.35 -1.75
N SER A 125 -12.99 -0.35 -3.08
CA SER A 125 -12.20 -1.24 -3.94
C SER A 125 -10.69 -0.99 -3.80
N LEU A 126 -10.27 0.27 -3.59
CA LEU A 126 -8.87 0.61 -3.32
C LEU A 126 -8.39 0.13 -1.94
N SER A 127 -9.23 0.29 -0.91
CA SER A 127 -8.86 0.05 0.50
C SER A 127 -9.07 -1.41 0.94
N TYR A 128 -10.02 -2.10 0.33
CA TYR A 128 -10.43 -3.47 0.64
C TYR A 128 -10.58 -4.30 -0.65
N PRO A 129 -9.53 -4.40 -1.49
CA PRO A 129 -9.58 -5.11 -2.76
C PRO A 129 -9.95 -6.60 -2.62
N GLU A 130 -9.72 -7.21 -1.45
CA GLU A 130 -10.18 -8.56 -1.13
C GLU A 130 -11.71 -8.74 -1.32
N ASN A 131 -12.47 -7.68 -1.09
CA ASN A 131 -13.93 -7.64 -1.15
C ASN A 131 -14.49 -7.29 -2.55
N ILE A 132 -13.63 -7.07 -3.54
CA ILE A 132 -14.07 -6.83 -4.93
C ILE A 132 -14.77 -8.09 -5.47
N LEU A 133 -16.03 -7.92 -5.87
CA LEU A 133 -16.87 -8.96 -6.47
C LEU A 133 -16.68 -9.02 -8.00
N ASN A 134 -17.08 -10.13 -8.62
CA ASN A 134 -16.89 -10.38 -10.06
C ASN A 134 -17.59 -9.39 -10.99
N ASP A 135 -18.65 -8.74 -10.52
CA ASP A 135 -19.45 -7.76 -11.26
C ASP A 135 -18.98 -6.30 -11.06
N ASN A 136 -17.94 -6.10 -10.25
CA ASN A 136 -17.35 -4.78 -10.03
C ASN A 136 -16.48 -4.36 -11.22
N ALA A 137 -16.58 -3.08 -11.62
CA ALA A 137 -15.82 -2.52 -12.74
C ALA A 137 -14.29 -2.64 -12.57
N LEU A 138 -13.79 -2.74 -11.33
CA LEU A 138 -12.36 -2.86 -11.01
C LEU A 138 -11.93 -4.32 -10.77
N PHE A 139 -12.79 -5.31 -11.08
CA PHE A 139 -12.50 -6.73 -10.85
C PHE A 139 -11.25 -7.21 -11.59
N ASN A 140 -11.01 -6.72 -12.81
CA ASN A 140 -9.80 -7.03 -13.58
C ASN A 140 -8.51 -6.57 -12.88
N TYR A 141 -8.58 -5.57 -11.99
CA TYR A 141 -7.45 -5.07 -11.21
C TYR A 141 -7.35 -5.70 -9.81
N LYS A 142 -8.25 -6.61 -9.42
CA LYS A 142 -8.35 -7.13 -8.03
C LYS A 142 -7.02 -7.65 -7.49
N ASP A 143 -6.37 -8.56 -8.21
CA ASP A 143 -5.09 -9.15 -7.80
C ASP A 143 -4.01 -8.07 -7.68
N LYS A 144 -3.98 -7.14 -8.65
CA LYS A 144 -3.03 -6.02 -8.62
C LYS A 144 -3.27 -5.08 -7.44
N LEU A 145 -4.52 -4.74 -7.13
CA LEU A 145 -4.88 -3.88 -6.01
C LEU A 145 -4.57 -4.56 -4.66
N LEU A 146 -4.71 -5.89 -4.56
CA LEU A 146 -4.29 -6.66 -3.39
C LEU A 146 -2.78 -6.52 -3.13
N ASP A 147 -1.96 -6.63 -4.17
CA ASP A 147 -0.51 -6.46 -4.06
C ASP A 147 -0.15 -5.02 -3.68
N LEU A 148 -0.75 -4.04 -4.35
CA LEU A 148 -0.58 -2.62 -4.03
C LEU A 148 -1.01 -2.25 -2.59
N LYS A 149 -2.09 -2.86 -2.07
CA LYS A 149 -2.50 -2.68 -0.67
C LYS A 149 -1.42 -3.15 0.29
N LYS A 150 -0.81 -4.31 0.04
CA LYS A 150 0.27 -4.86 0.88
C LYS A 150 1.54 -4.01 0.81
N LEU A 151 1.80 -3.38 -0.34
CA LEU A 151 2.89 -2.43 -0.51
C LEU A 151 2.64 -1.08 0.20
N GLY A 152 1.40 -0.78 0.57
CA GLY A 152 1.05 0.43 1.31
C GLY A 152 0.95 1.69 0.46
N ILE A 153 0.32 1.61 -0.72
CA ILE A 153 0.22 2.73 -1.67
C ILE A 153 -0.85 3.78 -1.35
N ALA A 154 -1.40 3.81 -0.12
CA ALA A 154 -2.53 4.67 0.22
C ALA A 154 -2.39 6.16 -0.19
N PRO A 155 -1.19 6.79 -0.20
CA PRO A 155 -1.02 8.15 -0.73
C PRO A 155 -1.46 8.33 -2.20
N ALA A 156 -1.36 7.27 -3.02
CA ALA A 156 -1.81 7.29 -4.42
C ALA A 156 -3.34 7.20 -4.59
N TYR A 157 -4.10 6.95 -3.53
CA TYR A 157 -5.55 6.80 -3.65
C TYR A 157 -6.27 8.08 -4.06
N THR A 158 -5.69 9.27 -3.86
CA THR A 158 -6.25 10.52 -4.44
C THR A 158 -6.27 10.44 -5.97
N LEU A 159 -5.15 10.03 -6.57
CA LEU A 159 -5.00 9.86 -8.01
C LEU A 159 -5.90 8.74 -8.52
N LEU A 160 -5.85 7.56 -7.89
CA LEU A 160 -6.62 6.40 -8.35
C LEU A 160 -8.14 6.60 -8.21
N LEU A 161 -8.59 7.27 -7.14
CA LEU A 161 -10.00 7.63 -6.98
C LEU A 161 -10.46 8.54 -8.12
N PHE A 162 -9.65 9.53 -8.47
CA PHE A 162 -9.96 10.46 -9.55
C PHE A 162 -10.01 9.75 -10.90
N LEU A 163 -8.97 8.97 -11.23
CA LEU A 163 -8.84 8.31 -12.52
C LEU A 163 -9.93 7.27 -12.76
N PHE A 164 -10.19 6.38 -11.79
CA PHE A 164 -11.24 5.36 -11.93
C PHE A 164 -12.65 5.95 -12.04
N GLU A 165 -12.88 7.15 -11.50
CA GLU A 165 -14.16 7.82 -11.66
C GLU A 165 -14.27 8.56 -13.00
N GLN A 166 -13.26 9.35 -13.37
CA GLN A 166 -13.35 10.25 -14.54
C GLN A 166 -13.06 9.55 -15.86
N TYR A 167 -12.31 8.46 -15.82
CA TYR A 167 -11.86 7.74 -16.99
C TYR A 167 -12.14 6.23 -16.85
N PRO A 168 -13.40 5.81 -16.64
CA PRO A 168 -13.76 4.43 -16.34
C PRO A 168 -13.47 3.46 -17.49
N ASP A 169 -13.40 3.97 -18.73
CA ASP A 169 -13.12 3.18 -19.93
C ASP A 169 -11.62 3.03 -20.23
N GLN A 170 -10.74 3.67 -19.45
CA GLN A 170 -9.30 3.57 -19.64
C GLN A 170 -8.73 2.30 -18.99
N GLU A 171 -7.68 1.77 -19.63
CA GLU A 171 -6.90 0.65 -19.12
C GLU A 171 -5.75 1.19 -18.26
N PHE A 172 -5.64 0.74 -17.02
CA PHE A 172 -4.70 1.27 -16.03
C PHE A 172 -3.63 0.25 -15.60
N THR A 173 -3.53 -0.92 -16.23
CA THR A 173 -2.56 -1.95 -15.84
C THR A 173 -1.13 -1.40 -15.91
N ALA A 174 -0.79 -0.66 -16.96
CA ALA A 174 0.54 -0.04 -17.10
C ALA A 174 0.82 0.96 -15.97
N LEU A 175 -0.10 1.89 -15.70
CA LEU A 175 -0.01 2.82 -14.58
C LEU A 175 0.11 2.13 -13.22
N LEU A 176 -0.72 1.12 -12.92
CA LEU A 176 -0.69 0.40 -11.64
C LEU A 176 0.63 -0.35 -11.45
N ASN A 177 1.17 -0.93 -12.52
CA ASN A 177 2.51 -1.53 -12.51
C ASN A 177 3.59 -0.48 -12.24
N TYR A 178 3.47 0.72 -12.83
CA TYR A 178 4.41 1.80 -12.56
C TYR A 178 4.33 2.31 -11.12
N ILE A 179 3.12 2.49 -10.57
CA ILE A 179 2.91 2.90 -9.17
C ILE A 179 3.52 1.87 -8.21
N GLU A 180 3.36 0.58 -8.48
CA GLU A 180 4.02 -0.47 -7.69
C GLU A 180 5.54 -0.29 -7.68
N LYS A 181 6.17 -0.18 -8.85
CA LYS A 181 7.61 0.04 -9.00
C LYS A 181 8.06 1.30 -8.24
N TRP A 182 7.30 2.38 -8.39
CA TRP A 182 7.56 3.67 -7.74
C TRP A 182 7.56 3.52 -6.21
N PHE A 183 6.57 2.83 -5.63
CA PHE A 183 6.52 2.61 -4.18
C PHE A 183 7.57 1.62 -3.68
N MET A 184 7.93 0.58 -4.44
CA MET A 184 9.05 -0.29 -4.08
C MET A 184 10.35 0.50 -3.99
N ILE A 185 10.66 1.34 -4.99
CA ILE A 185 11.83 2.22 -4.98
C ILE A 185 11.77 3.20 -3.82
N ARG A 186 10.60 3.83 -3.60
CA ARG A 186 10.41 4.78 -2.51
C ARG A 186 10.67 4.15 -1.16
N HIS A 187 10.15 2.96 -0.89
CA HIS A 187 10.31 2.26 0.38
C HIS A 187 11.73 1.74 0.58
N LEU A 188 12.39 1.36 -0.52
CA LEU A 188 13.78 0.90 -0.51
C LEU A 188 14.75 2.03 -0.17
N THR A 189 14.49 3.23 -0.70
CA THR A 189 15.43 4.36 -0.61
C THR A 189 15.04 5.39 0.45
N ASP A 190 13.84 5.26 1.02
CA ASP A 190 13.11 6.26 1.82
C ASP A 190 12.91 7.63 1.11
N SER A 191 13.03 7.63 -0.23
CA SER A 191 12.96 8.83 -1.06
C SER A 191 11.87 8.70 -2.14
N PRO A 192 10.92 9.64 -2.24
CA PRO A 192 10.81 10.88 -1.45
C PRO A 192 10.29 10.66 -0.02
N ALA A 193 10.54 11.65 0.84
CA ALA A 193 10.13 11.62 2.25
C ALA A 193 8.60 11.42 2.42
N THR A 194 8.20 10.65 3.44
CA THR A 194 6.80 10.23 3.66
C THR A 194 5.81 11.39 3.71
N ASN A 195 6.20 12.52 4.30
CA ASN A 195 5.33 13.70 4.43
C ASN A 195 5.05 14.42 3.09
N LYS A 196 5.84 14.15 2.05
CA LYS A 196 5.66 14.71 0.69
C LYS A 196 4.75 13.85 -0.21
N LEU A 197 4.51 12.59 0.14
CA LEU A 197 3.79 11.65 -0.73
C LEU A 197 2.39 12.17 -1.11
N ASP A 198 1.63 12.64 -0.14
CA ASP A 198 0.31 13.24 -0.39
C ASP A 198 0.40 14.41 -1.37
N GLU A 199 1.39 15.29 -1.22
CA GLU A 199 1.56 16.47 -2.10
C GLU A 199 1.89 16.06 -3.54
N ILE A 200 2.77 15.07 -3.72
CA ILE A 200 3.14 14.53 -5.02
C ILE A 200 1.91 13.99 -5.74
N PHE A 201 1.12 13.13 -5.09
CA PHE A 201 -0.04 12.51 -5.71
C PHE A 201 -1.20 13.49 -5.93
N ILE A 202 -1.36 14.52 -5.09
CA ILE A 202 -2.30 15.62 -5.35
C ILE A 202 -1.89 16.38 -6.62
N ARG A 203 -0.62 16.78 -6.72
CA ARG A 203 -0.09 17.51 -7.88
C ARG A 203 -0.21 16.70 -9.18
N VAL A 204 0.12 15.41 -9.13
CA VAL A 204 -0.04 14.53 -10.31
C VAL A 204 -1.51 14.31 -10.66
N THR A 205 -2.42 14.27 -9.67
CA THR A 205 -3.86 14.24 -9.96
C THR A 205 -4.31 15.50 -10.70
N GLN A 206 -3.76 16.67 -10.33
CA GLN A 206 -4.10 17.94 -10.97
C GLN A 206 -3.77 18.00 -12.45
N THR A 207 -2.71 17.32 -12.89
CA THR A 207 -2.36 17.27 -14.32
C THR A 207 -3.34 16.44 -15.15
N GLN A 208 -4.22 15.66 -14.51
CA GLN A 208 -5.19 14.79 -15.15
C GLN A 208 -6.62 15.36 -15.14
N HIS A 209 -6.85 16.56 -14.58
CA HIS A 209 -8.18 17.16 -14.45
C HIS A 209 -8.84 17.54 -15.78
N SER A 210 -8.04 17.89 -16.79
CA SER A 210 -8.54 18.28 -18.11
C SER A 210 -8.65 17.10 -19.07
N GLU A 211 -7.63 16.25 -19.09
CA GLU A 211 -7.53 15.08 -19.97
C GLU A 211 -6.57 14.06 -19.32
N TYR A 212 -6.87 12.77 -19.48
CA TYR A 212 -5.97 11.71 -19.04
C TYR A 212 -4.79 11.59 -20.00
N ASN A 213 -3.58 11.64 -19.43
CA ASN A 213 -2.34 11.42 -20.17
C ASN A 213 -1.35 10.61 -19.31
N GLU A 214 -1.30 9.30 -19.56
CA GLU A 214 -0.45 8.37 -18.82
C GLU A 214 1.04 8.76 -18.90
N ASN A 215 1.52 9.18 -20.08
CA ASN A 215 2.92 9.53 -20.28
C ASN A 215 3.33 10.74 -19.44
N THR A 216 2.50 11.77 -19.39
CA THR A 216 2.73 12.96 -18.56
C THR A 216 2.70 12.60 -17.08
N LEU A 217 1.74 11.79 -16.66
CA LEU A 217 1.61 11.30 -15.28
C LEU A 217 2.88 10.55 -14.84
N ILE A 218 3.30 9.56 -15.63
CA ILE A 218 4.50 8.75 -15.37
C ILE A 218 5.75 9.65 -15.35
N ALA A 219 5.87 10.59 -16.28
CA ALA A 219 6.99 11.53 -16.32
C ALA A 219 7.05 12.41 -15.06
N ASP A 220 5.92 12.87 -14.54
CA ASP A 220 5.88 13.66 -13.31
C ASP A 220 6.23 12.84 -12.07
N LEU A 221 5.76 11.59 -11.96
CA LEU A 221 6.16 10.70 -10.89
C LEU A 221 7.66 10.33 -10.97
N LYS A 222 8.20 10.17 -12.19
CA LYS A 222 9.61 9.85 -12.43
C LYS A 222 10.55 10.96 -11.91
N LYS A 223 10.13 12.23 -11.97
CA LYS A 223 10.91 13.36 -11.43
C LYS A 223 11.14 13.28 -9.92
N GLU A 224 10.29 12.56 -9.20
CA GLU A 224 10.38 12.38 -7.75
C GLU A 224 11.22 11.16 -7.36
N MET A 225 11.63 10.33 -8.33
CA MET A 225 12.43 9.13 -8.06
C MET A 225 13.87 9.48 -7.68
N PRO A 226 14.47 8.71 -6.76
CA PRO A 226 15.91 8.80 -6.48
C PRO A 226 16.75 8.43 -7.71
N THR A 227 18.04 8.78 -7.67
CA THR A 227 18.98 8.41 -8.73
C THR A 227 19.20 6.89 -8.77
N GLN A 228 19.64 6.38 -9.93
CA GLN A 228 19.94 4.96 -10.09
C GLN A 228 21.04 4.49 -9.13
N GLU A 229 22.02 5.35 -8.85
CA GLU A 229 23.10 5.12 -7.89
C GLU A 229 22.52 4.92 -6.48
N ARG A 230 21.60 5.79 -6.04
CA ARG A 230 20.97 5.67 -4.72
C ARG A 230 20.15 4.39 -4.59
N ILE A 231 19.46 3.97 -5.65
CA ILE A 231 18.73 2.68 -5.67
C ILE A 231 19.70 1.52 -5.50
N LYS A 232 20.80 1.52 -6.28
CA LYS A 232 21.83 0.49 -6.20
C LYS A 232 22.47 0.41 -4.81
N GLU A 233 22.90 1.54 -4.25
CA GLU A 233 23.45 1.61 -2.89
C GLU A 233 22.48 1.05 -1.84
N SER A 234 21.17 1.34 -1.99
CA SER A 234 20.17 0.86 -1.04
C SER A 234 20.02 -0.67 -1.11
N LEU A 235 20.05 -1.27 -2.31
CA LEU A 235 20.00 -2.74 -2.47
C LEU A 235 21.27 -3.44 -1.98
N GLN A 236 22.40 -2.75 -2.00
CA GLN A 236 23.70 -3.25 -1.53
C GLN A 236 23.87 -3.14 -0.02
N SER A 237 22.87 -2.60 0.70
CA SER A 237 22.93 -2.49 2.16
C SER A 237 23.14 -3.86 2.81
N ILE A 238 24.12 -3.93 3.72
CA ILE A 238 24.36 -5.13 4.53
C ILE A 238 23.29 -5.31 5.62
N THR A 239 22.53 -4.26 5.95
CA THR A 239 21.41 -4.26 6.92
C THR A 239 20.04 -4.26 6.22
N LEU A 240 20.00 -4.53 4.92
CA LEU A 240 18.81 -4.41 4.07
C LEU A 240 17.56 -5.07 4.68
N TYR A 241 17.70 -6.29 5.21
CA TYR A 241 16.60 -6.97 5.89
C TYR A 241 16.17 -6.28 7.19
N GLU A 242 17.11 -5.84 8.03
CA GLU A 242 16.80 -5.21 9.32
C GLU A 242 16.10 -3.86 9.13
N ASP A 243 16.51 -3.12 8.10
CA ASP A 243 15.96 -1.80 7.77
C ASP A 243 14.47 -1.89 7.41
N ASN A 244 14.07 -2.90 6.62
CA ASN A 244 12.68 -3.06 6.18
C ASN A 244 12.27 -4.51 5.79
N PRO A 245 12.03 -5.40 6.77
CA PRO A 245 11.71 -6.81 6.49
C PRO A 245 10.48 -7.01 5.58
N ALA A 246 9.47 -6.15 5.75
CA ALA A 246 8.23 -6.21 4.98
C ALA A 246 8.45 -5.90 3.50
N LEU A 247 9.24 -4.85 3.21
CA LEU A 247 9.62 -4.52 1.84
C LEU A 247 10.48 -5.62 1.23
N ILE A 248 11.45 -6.18 1.96
CA ILE A 248 12.31 -7.23 1.39
C ILE A 248 11.51 -8.47 1.06
N ARG A 249 10.55 -8.85 1.90
CA ARG A 249 9.58 -9.90 1.56
C ARG A 249 8.85 -9.57 0.26
N TYR A 250 8.37 -8.34 0.10
CA TYR A 250 7.69 -7.90 -1.12
C TYR A 250 8.61 -8.01 -2.35
N ILE A 251 9.84 -7.52 -2.28
CA ILE A 251 10.81 -7.55 -3.39
C ILE A 251 11.12 -9.00 -3.79
N LEU A 252 11.35 -9.89 -2.82
CA LEU A 252 11.61 -11.31 -3.10
C LEU A 252 10.39 -11.98 -3.76
N ILE A 253 9.17 -11.69 -3.28
CA ILE A 253 7.94 -12.18 -3.90
C ILE A 253 7.81 -11.67 -5.34
N TYR A 254 8.09 -10.38 -5.54
CA TYR A 254 8.00 -9.75 -6.84
C TYR A 254 8.98 -10.38 -7.85
N LEU A 255 10.25 -10.55 -7.46
CA LEU A 255 11.27 -11.22 -8.27
C LEU A 255 10.88 -12.66 -8.60
N GLU A 256 10.40 -13.39 -7.59
CA GLU A 256 9.95 -14.77 -7.75
C GLU A 256 8.74 -14.89 -8.69
N GLN A 257 7.79 -13.96 -8.63
CA GLN A 257 6.64 -13.93 -9.52
C GLN A 257 7.02 -13.66 -10.98
N GLN A 258 8.07 -12.86 -11.26
CA GLN A 258 8.54 -12.64 -12.64
C GLN A 258 9.11 -13.91 -13.29
N LEU A 259 9.56 -14.88 -12.50
CA LEU A 259 10.10 -16.16 -12.97
C LEU A 259 9.01 -17.23 -13.14
N ARG A 260 7.75 -16.89 -12.88
CA ARG A 260 6.62 -17.82 -12.89
C ARG A 260 5.66 -17.55 -14.03
N THR A 261 4.99 -18.61 -14.46
CA THR A 261 3.91 -18.59 -15.44
C THR A 261 2.59 -18.91 -14.76
N THR A 262 1.49 -18.87 -15.52
CA THR A 262 0.17 -19.23 -14.99
C THR A 262 0.14 -20.68 -14.50
N GLU A 263 0.86 -21.59 -15.16
CA GLU A 263 0.93 -23.02 -14.85
C GLU A 263 1.59 -23.32 -13.50
N ASN A 264 2.46 -22.45 -13.01
CA ASN A 264 3.20 -22.65 -11.76
C ASN A 264 3.03 -21.48 -10.76
N ARG A 265 1.94 -20.72 -10.90
CA ARG A 265 1.60 -19.59 -10.03
C ARG A 265 1.46 -20.06 -8.57
N VAL A 266 2.01 -19.27 -7.65
CA VAL A 266 1.95 -19.50 -6.20
C VAL A 266 1.40 -18.26 -5.52
N ASP A 267 0.49 -18.44 -4.57
CA ASP A 267 0.05 -17.37 -3.67
C ASP A 267 1.05 -17.21 -2.52
N PHE A 268 2.05 -16.34 -2.72
CA PHE A 268 3.04 -16.01 -1.69
C PHE A 268 2.50 -15.19 -0.52
N TRP A 269 1.25 -14.73 -0.64
CA TRP A 269 0.57 -13.95 0.37
C TRP A 269 -0.42 -14.78 1.17
N ALA A 270 -0.54 -16.07 0.87
CA ALA A 270 -1.38 -16.99 1.62
C ALA A 270 -1.04 -16.97 3.12
N GLU A 271 -2.07 -17.04 3.94
CA GLU A 271 -1.98 -17.01 5.40
C GLU A 271 -2.54 -18.29 6.03
N HIS A 272 -1.94 -18.70 7.14
CA HIS A 272 -2.54 -19.70 8.02
C HIS A 272 -3.83 -19.15 8.66
N LYS A 273 -4.68 -20.05 9.17
CA LYS A 273 -5.96 -19.72 9.85
C LYS A 273 -5.87 -18.65 10.97
N LYS A 274 -4.68 -18.37 11.49
CA LYS A 274 -4.41 -17.37 12.53
C LYS A 274 -3.85 -16.05 11.97
N GLY A 275 -3.95 -15.81 10.66
CA GLY A 275 -3.46 -14.59 10.00
C GLY A 275 -1.93 -14.48 9.91
N LYS A 276 -1.22 -15.61 10.02
CA LYS A 276 0.25 -15.63 9.87
C LYS A 276 0.61 -15.98 8.44
N PRO A 277 1.55 -15.26 7.79
CA PRO A 277 2.04 -15.62 6.47
C PRO A 277 2.53 -17.06 6.42
N ILE A 278 2.14 -17.81 5.39
CA ILE A 278 2.69 -19.14 5.09
C ILE A 278 4.13 -18.98 4.59
N TRP A 279 4.34 -18.06 3.65
CA TRP A 279 5.65 -17.75 3.09
C TRP A 279 6.31 -16.61 3.85
N SER A 280 7.47 -16.87 4.43
CA SER A 280 8.30 -15.87 5.11
C SER A 280 9.64 -15.69 4.41
N VAL A 281 10.33 -14.60 4.75
CA VAL A 281 11.75 -14.46 4.42
C VAL A 281 12.53 -15.51 5.20
N GLU A 282 13.44 -16.20 4.53
CA GLU A 282 14.40 -17.13 5.11
C GLU A 282 15.82 -16.62 4.87
N HIS A 283 16.67 -16.78 5.89
CA HIS A 283 18.10 -16.51 5.75
C HIS A 283 18.81 -17.83 5.40
N ILE A 284 19.53 -17.85 4.28
CA ILE A 284 20.28 -19.04 3.86
C ILE A 284 21.33 -19.35 4.93
N TYR A 285 22.28 -18.44 5.15
CA TYR A 285 23.07 -18.37 6.38
C TYR A 285 22.19 -17.83 7.52
N PRO A 286 21.88 -18.64 8.54
CA PRO A 286 20.90 -18.30 9.58
C PRO A 286 21.41 -17.20 10.51
N GLN A 287 20.49 -16.46 11.13
CA GLN A 287 20.82 -15.43 12.13
C GLN A 287 21.49 -16.00 13.39
N ASN A 288 21.18 -17.25 13.74
CA ASN A 288 21.72 -17.94 14.91
C ASN A 288 22.36 -19.27 14.49
N PRO A 289 23.47 -19.25 13.72
CA PRO A 289 24.09 -20.46 13.21
C PRO A 289 24.61 -21.35 14.34
N LYS A 290 24.63 -22.66 14.11
CA LYS A 290 25.33 -23.58 15.02
C LYS A 290 26.85 -23.42 14.87
N GLU A 291 27.57 -23.56 15.98
CA GLU A 291 29.03 -23.50 15.98
C GLU A 291 29.64 -24.50 15.01
N ASN A 292 30.62 -24.06 14.23
CA ASN A 292 31.38 -24.87 13.26
C ASN A 292 30.55 -25.50 12.12
N GLU A 293 29.31 -25.05 11.90
CA GLU A 293 28.46 -25.52 10.78
C GLU A 293 28.45 -24.57 9.57
N TRP A 294 29.00 -23.36 9.72
CA TRP A 294 29.00 -22.32 8.71
C TRP A 294 30.35 -21.59 8.68
N SER A 295 30.69 -21.05 7.51
CA SER A 295 31.86 -20.18 7.37
C SER A 295 31.63 -18.85 8.11
N ASP A 296 32.64 -18.40 8.86
CA ASP A 296 32.55 -17.18 9.68
C ASP A 296 32.38 -15.90 8.83
N ASP A 297 32.85 -15.91 7.59
CA ASP A 297 32.75 -14.80 6.64
C ASP A 297 31.30 -14.48 6.21
N CYS A 298 30.38 -15.43 6.35
CA CYS A 298 28.96 -15.23 6.01
C CYS A 298 28.30 -14.14 6.86
N LYS A 299 28.84 -13.86 8.06
CA LYS A 299 28.34 -12.81 8.97
C LYS A 299 28.31 -11.44 8.29
N ASP A 300 29.26 -11.16 7.40
CA ASP A 300 29.37 -9.89 6.68
C ASP A 300 28.22 -9.65 5.69
N GLY A 301 27.51 -10.72 5.32
CA GLY A 301 26.39 -10.70 4.38
C GLY A 301 25.05 -11.10 4.99
N LEU A 302 24.93 -11.23 6.32
CA LEU A 302 23.79 -11.84 6.99
C LEU A 302 22.44 -11.26 6.55
N HIS A 303 22.31 -9.93 6.52
CA HIS A 303 21.06 -9.24 6.18
C HIS A 303 21.05 -8.65 4.76
N SER A 304 22.01 -9.05 3.93
CA SER A 304 22.11 -8.64 2.52
C SER A 304 21.18 -9.44 1.61
N LEU A 305 20.78 -8.86 0.48
CA LEU A 305 19.83 -9.48 -0.46
C LEU A 305 20.24 -10.90 -0.89
N GLY A 306 21.53 -11.12 -1.13
CA GLY A 306 22.07 -12.41 -1.58
C GLY A 306 21.89 -13.55 -0.58
N ASN A 307 21.75 -13.25 0.72
CA ASN A 307 21.52 -14.25 1.76
C ASN A 307 20.02 -14.52 2.03
N LEU A 308 19.11 -13.81 1.37
CA LEU A 308 17.68 -13.85 1.67
C LEU A 308 16.90 -14.58 0.59
N THR A 309 15.89 -15.36 1.00
CA THR A 309 14.98 -16.04 0.09
C THR A 309 13.58 -16.19 0.71
N LEU A 310 12.66 -16.84 0.01
CA LEU A 310 11.34 -17.20 0.50
C LEU A 310 11.30 -18.68 0.91
N SER A 311 10.58 -18.98 1.98
CA SER A 311 10.27 -20.37 2.36
C SER A 311 8.92 -20.47 3.04
N ALA A 312 8.16 -21.51 2.69
CA ALA A 312 6.96 -21.95 3.41
C ALA A 312 7.28 -22.90 4.58
N TYR A 313 8.53 -23.37 4.66
CA TYR A 313 9.01 -24.37 5.62
C TYR A 313 10.18 -23.84 6.45
N ASN A 314 10.17 -22.54 6.74
CA ASN A 314 11.24 -21.86 7.49
C ASN A 314 11.60 -22.60 8.79
N SER A 315 10.59 -23.06 9.53
CA SER A 315 10.78 -23.85 10.76
C SER A 315 11.51 -25.18 10.55
N ASN A 316 11.37 -25.82 9.38
CA ASN A 316 12.03 -27.09 9.05
C ASN A 316 13.51 -26.87 8.69
N LEU A 317 13.81 -25.76 8.01
CA LEU A 317 15.17 -25.37 7.64
C LEU A 317 15.99 -25.04 8.90
N SER A 318 15.42 -24.27 9.83
CA SER A 318 16.02 -23.93 11.13
C SER A 318 17.44 -23.33 10.98
N ASN A 319 18.31 -23.50 11.96
CA ASN A 319 19.69 -22.98 11.96
C ASN A 319 20.73 -24.02 11.51
N ARG A 320 20.31 -24.98 10.70
CA ARG A 320 21.18 -26.06 10.20
C ARG A 320 22.19 -25.51 9.20
N SER A 321 23.29 -26.22 8.98
CA SER A 321 24.25 -26.00 7.88
C SER A 321 23.61 -25.95 6.48
N PHE A 322 24.33 -25.40 5.51
CA PHE A 322 23.83 -25.21 4.15
C PHE A 322 23.42 -26.53 3.47
N ASP A 323 24.27 -27.56 3.51
CA ASP A 323 24.00 -28.92 3.02
C ASP A 323 22.68 -29.47 3.59
N LYS A 324 22.48 -29.31 4.91
CA LYS A 324 21.27 -29.77 5.59
C LYS A 324 20.04 -28.96 5.21
N LYS A 325 20.17 -27.67 4.89
CA LYS A 325 19.06 -26.82 4.40
C LYS A 325 18.76 -27.08 2.91
N ALA A 326 19.78 -27.44 2.14
CA ALA A 326 19.70 -27.64 0.70
C ALA A 326 18.79 -28.82 0.32
N GLU A 327 18.80 -29.90 1.12
CA GLU A 327 18.14 -31.18 0.80
C GLU A 327 17.09 -31.60 1.86
N VAL A 328 16.47 -30.65 2.56
CA VAL A 328 15.42 -30.97 3.55
C VAL A 328 14.21 -31.61 2.86
N LYS A 329 13.67 -32.66 3.48
CA LYS A 329 12.39 -33.26 3.09
C LYS A 329 11.32 -33.09 4.16
N ASP A 330 10.06 -33.01 3.74
CA ASP A 330 8.91 -33.03 4.63
C ASP A 330 8.58 -34.46 5.12
N ASP A 331 7.57 -34.60 5.97
CA ASP A 331 7.12 -35.88 6.52
C ASP A 331 6.61 -36.86 5.44
N ASN A 332 6.28 -36.35 4.25
CA ASN A 332 5.83 -37.13 3.09
C ASN A 332 6.97 -37.39 2.09
N ASN A 333 8.23 -37.11 2.46
CA ASN A 333 9.42 -37.28 1.63
C ASN A 333 9.45 -36.38 0.37
N ASN A 334 8.67 -35.29 0.36
CA ASN A 334 8.76 -34.24 -0.66
C ASN A 334 9.97 -33.36 -0.38
N ASP A 335 10.66 -32.94 -1.44
CA ASP A 335 11.79 -32.02 -1.33
C ASP A 335 11.29 -30.58 -1.04
N ILE A 336 11.68 -30.07 0.12
CA ILE A 336 11.38 -28.72 0.62
C ILE A 336 12.67 -27.92 0.87
N GLY A 337 13.82 -28.46 0.45
CA GLY A 337 15.11 -27.84 0.63
C GLY A 337 15.31 -26.62 -0.26
N LEU A 338 16.35 -25.86 0.05
CA LEU A 338 16.70 -24.65 -0.71
C LEU A 338 16.98 -24.95 -2.19
N LYS A 339 17.40 -26.17 -2.53
CA LYS A 339 17.71 -26.61 -3.91
C LYS A 339 16.55 -27.31 -4.63
N SER A 340 15.37 -27.42 -4.01
CA SER A 340 14.22 -28.16 -4.55
C SER A 340 13.70 -27.64 -5.90
N GLY A 341 14.05 -26.41 -6.30
CA GLY A 341 13.53 -25.76 -7.51
C GLY A 341 12.07 -25.28 -7.40
N ASN A 342 11.48 -25.41 -6.21
CA ASN A 342 10.16 -24.91 -5.87
C ASN A 342 10.13 -23.39 -5.69
N VAL A 343 11.28 -22.75 -5.41
CA VAL A 343 11.48 -21.30 -5.35
C VAL A 343 12.51 -20.95 -6.42
N LYS A 344 12.10 -20.20 -7.45
CA LYS A 344 12.90 -19.95 -8.66
C LYS A 344 14.09 -19.02 -8.42
N ILE A 345 13.96 -18.04 -7.51
CA ILE A 345 15.09 -17.20 -7.06
C ILE A 345 16.17 -17.99 -6.30
N ASN A 346 15.97 -19.28 -6.04
CA ASN A 346 16.97 -20.19 -5.49
C ASN A 346 17.68 -21.03 -6.54
N ASP A 347 17.42 -20.84 -7.83
CA ASP A 347 18.08 -21.64 -8.87
C ASP A 347 19.61 -21.48 -8.83
N TYR A 348 20.12 -20.32 -8.40
CA TYR A 348 21.54 -20.08 -8.10
C TYR A 348 22.13 -21.05 -7.07
N LEU A 349 21.32 -21.59 -6.15
CA LEU A 349 21.80 -22.44 -5.05
C LEU A 349 22.01 -23.89 -5.49
N ARG A 350 21.46 -24.32 -6.64
CA ARG A 350 21.35 -25.75 -6.99
C ARG A 350 22.70 -26.44 -7.16
N ASP A 351 23.69 -25.75 -7.66
CA ASP A 351 25.03 -26.26 -7.97
C ASP A 351 26.09 -25.95 -6.90
N LYS A 352 25.71 -25.33 -5.78
CA LYS A 352 26.63 -24.97 -4.68
C LYS A 352 26.67 -26.07 -3.64
N ASP A 353 27.83 -26.48 -3.17
CA ASP A 353 27.95 -27.49 -2.11
C ASP A 353 28.21 -26.88 -0.73
N ASP A 354 28.62 -25.62 -0.70
CA ASP A 354 28.83 -24.79 0.48
C ASP A 354 28.21 -23.39 0.31
N TRP A 355 28.32 -22.58 1.35
CA TRP A 355 27.83 -21.21 1.37
C TRP A 355 28.80 -20.32 2.14
N ASN A 356 29.25 -19.25 1.49
CA ASN A 356 30.30 -18.34 1.96
C ASN A 356 30.00 -16.91 1.48
N ILE A 357 30.83 -15.93 1.86
CA ILE A 357 30.56 -14.53 1.52
C ILE A 357 30.65 -14.23 0.02
N GLU A 358 31.46 -14.98 -0.73
CA GLU A 358 31.60 -14.83 -2.18
C GLU A 358 30.27 -15.15 -2.87
N TYR A 359 29.66 -16.30 -2.55
CA TYR A 359 28.37 -16.67 -3.11
C TYR A 359 27.22 -15.77 -2.66
N ILE A 360 27.27 -15.24 -1.44
CA ILE A 360 26.30 -14.24 -1.00
C ILE A 360 26.39 -12.98 -1.87
N ARG A 361 27.60 -12.50 -2.17
CA ARG A 361 27.79 -11.31 -3.02
C ARG A 361 27.36 -11.57 -4.46
N GLU A 362 27.80 -12.67 -5.05
CA GLU A 362 27.44 -13.05 -6.43
C GLU A 362 25.92 -13.16 -6.60
N ARG A 363 25.25 -13.92 -5.73
CA ARG A 363 23.78 -14.02 -5.75
C ARG A 363 23.11 -12.67 -5.51
N GLY A 364 23.67 -11.87 -4.59
CA GLY A 364 23.19 -10.53 -4.31
C GLY A 364 23.20 -9.64 -5.55
N ASP A 365 24.27 -9.69 -6.33
CA ASP A 365 24.41 -8.93 -7.57
C ASP A 365 23.46 -9.43 -8.67
N GLU A 366 23.27 -10.74 -8.82
CA GLU A 366 22.28 -11.30 -9.77
C GLU A 366 20.84 -10.85 -9.46
N LEU A 367 20.45 -10.89 -8.19
CA LEU A 367 19.12 -10.45 -7.75
C LEU A 367 18.95 -8.93 -7.90
N GLN A 368 19.99 -8.15 -7.61
CA GLN A 368 20.01 -6.71 -7.85
C GLN A 368 19.82 -6.38 -9.32
N GLU A 369 20.58 -7.02 -10.21
CA GLU A 369 20.44 -6.82 -11.65
C GLU A 369 19.05 -7.19 -12.14
N SER A 370 18.51 -8.30 -11.66
CA SER A 370 17.15 -8.74 -12.00
C SER A 370 16.12 -7.70 -11.58
N PHE A 371 16.23 -7.17 -10.35
CA PHE A 371 15.37 -6.11 -9.86
C PHE A 371 15.49 -4.84 -10.71
N LEU A 372 16.71 -4.37 -10.98
CA LEU A 372 16.96 -3.17 -11.78
C LEU A 372 16.46 -3.30 -13.23
N LYS A 373 16.59 -4.48 -13.86
CA LYS A 373 16.03 -4.76 -15.19
C LYS A 373 14.51 -4.69 -15.23
N ILE A 374 13.85 -5.05 -14.13
CA ILE A 374 12.39 -4.91 -14.04
C ILE A 374 12.00 -3.43 -13.83
N LEU A 375 12.87 -2.63 -13.21
CA LEU A 375 12.64 -1.21 -12.98
C LEU A 375 12.87 -0.32 -14.22
N SER A 376 13.75 -0.73 -15.16
CA SER A 376 13.94 -0.09 -16.47
C SER A 376 12.76 -0.33 -17.40
#